data_AF-A0A1I0RZ85-F1
#
_entry.id   AF-A0A1I0RZ85-F1
#
_cell.length_a   1.000
_cell.length_b   1.000
_cell.length_c   1.000
_cell.angle_alpha   90.00
_cell.angle_beta   90.00
_cell.angle_gamma   90.00
#
_symmetry.space_group_name_H-M   'P 1'
#
loop_
_entity.id
_entity.type
_entity.pdbx_description
1 polymer ?
#
loop_
_entity_poly.entity_id
_entity_poly.type
_entity_poly.pdbx_seq_one_letter_code
_entity_poly.pdbx_strand_id
1 'polypeptide(L)'
;MKLKHILIILLILNGLFSCNNDDNTFHLKTVKLLEYSKNLPEQKLYIKAFSDDLPESIAQTEEYPSTLPLPATLKMYPSPSMNLYGKNYHLELWGGISGYIGRCDIDMDDYKIVFPIDMEIENDSLSISMQGTWD
;
A
#
# COMPACT_ATOMS: atom_id res chain seq x y z
N MET A 1 -31.60 30.66 -28.50
CA MET A 1 -31.10 30.48 -27.12
C MET A 1 -30.14 31.61 -26.80
N LYS A 2 -30.41 32.38 -25.73
CA LYS A 2 -29.67 33.61 -25.40
C LYS A 2 -28.22 33.26 -25.03
N LEU A 3 -27.24 34.01 -25.54
CA LEU A 3 -25.78 33.88 -25.34
C LEU A 3 -25.35 33.51 -23.90
N LYS A 4 -26.12 33.95 -22.90
CA LYS A 4 -25.97 33.57 -21.48
C LYS A 4 -26.03 32.06 -21.20
N HIS A 5 -26.85 31.31 -21.92
CA HIS A 5 -26.99 29.86 -21.72
C HIS A 5 -25.78 29.09 -22.25
N ILE A 6 -25.15 29.58 -23.33
CA ILE A 6 -23.93 28.99 -23.90
C ILE A 6 -22.76 29.18 -22.93
N LEU A 7 -22.67 30.35 -22.29
CA LEU A 7 -21.62 30.66 -21.32
C LEU A 7 -21.72 29.82 -20.03
N ILE A 8 -22.95 29.54 -19.57
CA ILE A 8 -23.21 28.67 -18.42
C ILE A 8 -22.85 27.21 -18.73
N ILE A 9 -23.20 26.72 -19.92
CA ILE A 9 -22.85 25.35 -20.35
C ILE A 9 -21.32 25.20 -20.47
N LEU A 10 -20.62 26.21 -20.98
CA LEU A 10 -19.15 26.20 -21.10
C LEU A 10 -18.47 26.19 -19.72
N LEU A 11 -19.02 26.90 -18.73
CA LEU A 11 -18.54 26.89 -17.35
C LEU A 11 -18.76 25.53 -16.66
N ILE A 12 -19.91 24.89 -16.90
CA ILE A 12 -20.21 23.56 -16.36
C ILE A 12 -19.31 22.48 -17.00
N LEU A 13 -19.03 22.59 -18.31
CA LEU A 13 -18.15 21.64 -19.01
C LEU A 13 -16.70 21.70 -18.50
N ASN A 14 -16.18 22.89 -18.17
CA ASN A 14 -14.82 23.04 -17.64
C ASN A 14 -14.68 22.59 -16.17
N GLY A 15 -15.77 22.56 -15.41
CA GLY A 15 -15.78 22.07 -14.03
C GLY A 15 -15.68 20.54 -13.92
N LEU A 16 -16.03 19.79 -14.98
CA LEU A 16 -15.99 18.33 -14.99
C LEU A 16 -14.61 17.73 -15.32
N PHE A 17 -13.68 18.54 -15.84
CA PHE A 17 -12.31 18.10 -16.14
C PHE A 17 -11.29 18.49 -15.06
N SER A 18 -11.73 19.07 -13.94
CA SER A 18 -10.85 19.53 -12.87
C SER A 18 -11.07 18.71 -11.60
N CYS A 19 -10.55 17.48 -11.58
CA CYS A 19 -9.95 16.85 -10.40
C CYS A 19 -9.42 15.47 -10.77
N ASN A 20 -8.25 15.40 -11.40
CA ASN A 20 -7.45 14.17 -11.37
C ASN A 20 -6.33 14.39 -10.37
N ASN A 21 -6.51 13.88 -9.14
CA ASN A 21 -5.44 13.75 -8.15
C ASN A 21 -4.57 12.51 -8.46
N ASP A 22 -4.65 12.00 -9.70
CA ASP A 22 -4.10 10.74 -10.21
C ASP A 22 -2.59 10.77 -10.46
N ASP A 23 -1.93 11.92 -10.32
CA ASP A 23 -0.53 12.08 -10.71
C ASP A 23 0.47 11.79 -9.58
N ASN A 24 0.02 11.72 -8.32
CA ASN A 24 0.93 11.47 -7.19
C ASN A 24 1.31 9.98 -7.14
N THR A 25 2.57 9.68 -7.42
CA THR A 25 3.10 8.31 -7.39
C THR A 25 3.82 8.07 -6.06
N PHE A 26 3.39 7.04 -5.32
CA PHE A 26 4.06 6.61 -4.11
C PHE A 26 5.10 5.53 -4.45
N HIS A 27 6.34 5.73 -4.01
CA HIS A 27 7.40 4.74 -4.13
C HIS A 27 7.61 4.05 -2.79
N LEU A 28 7.13 2.80 -2.67
CA LEU A 28 7.30 2.00 -1.46
C LEU A 28 8.76 1.53 -1.35
N LYS A 29 9.45 1.89 -0.27
CA LYS A 29 10.88 1.58 -0.07
C LYS A 29 11.09 0.55 1.03
N THR A 30 10.39 0.71 2.13
CA THR A 30 10.50 -0.15 3.31
C THR A 30 9.12 -0.45 3.86
N VAL A 31 9.01 -1.62 4.49
CA VAL A 31 7.83 -2.07 5.19
C VAL A 31 8.24 -2.49 6.59
N LYS A 32 7.56 -1.98 7.61
CA LYS A 32 7.77 -2.32 9.00
C LYS A 32 6.70 -3.33 9.42
N LEU A 33 7.11 -4.56 9.71
CA LEU A 33 6.26 -5.57 10.32
C LEU A 33 6.11 -5.23 11.81
N LEU A 34 4.90 -4.90 12.25
CA LEU A 34 4.61 -4.48 13.63
C LEU A 34 4.22 -5.67 14.49
N GLU A 35 3.25 -6.45 14.02
CA GLU A 35 2.71 -7.61 14.71
C GLU A 35 2.17 -8.63 13.72
N TYR A 36 2.22 -9.91 14.10
CA TYR A 36 1.53 -11.00 13.42
C TYR A 36 1.19 -12.12 14.42
N SER A 37 0.21 -12.95 14.09
CA SER A 37 -0.17 -14.10 14.94
C SER A 37 0.99 -15.10 15.07
N LYS A 38 1.53 -15.24 16.29
CA LYS A 38 2.77 -15.98 16.59
C LYS A 38 2.66 -17.51 16.61
N ASN A 39 1.50 -18.09 16.29
CA ASN A 39 1.30 -19.54 16.29
C ASN A 39 1.86 -20.20 15.01
N LEU A 40 3.11 -19.89 14.69
CA LEU A 40 3.81 -20.36 13.49
C LEU A 40 5.12 -21.06 13.89
N PRO A 41 5.56 -22.08 13.13
CA PRO A 41 6.88 -22.67 13.33
C PRO A 41 7.98 -21.62 13.07
N GLU A 42 9.17 -21.86 13.64
CA GLU A 42 10.37 -21.08 13.31
C GLU A 42 10.62 -21.14 11.81
N GLN A 43 10.69 -19.99 11.16
CA GLN A 43 10.85 -19.88 9.71
C GLN A 43 11.33 -18.49 9.29
N LYS A 44 11.63 -18.34 8.00
CA LYS A 44 11.83 -17.05 7.37
C LYS A 44 10.49 -16.47 6.95
N LEU A 45 10.28 -15.19 7.24
CA LEU A 45 9.12 -14.40 6.88
C LEU A 45 9.52 -13.37 5.83
N TYR A 46 8.62 -13.05 4.93
CA TYR A 46 8.81 -11.97 3.95
C TYR A 46 7.45 -11.40 3.56
N ILE A 47 7.43 -10.15 3.13
CA ILE A 47 6.20 -9.47 2.71
C ILE A 47 6.23 -9.29 1.20
N LYS A 48 5.13 -9.61 0.54
CA LYS A 48 4.90 -9.35 -0.89
C LYS A 48 3.91 -8.22 -1.07
N ALA A 49 4.14 -7.39 -2.06
CA ALA A 49 3.20 -6.36 -2.50
C ALA A 49 2.50 -6.80 -3.78
N PHE A 50 1.22 -6.51 -3.88
CA PHE A 50 0.37 -6.84 -5.02
C PHE A 50 -0.48 -5.64 -5.43
N SER A 51 -0.78 -5.57 -6.72
CA SER A 51 -1.85 -4.75 -7.27
C SER A 51 -2.99 -5.68 -7.64
N ASP A 52 -4.23 -5.32 -7.33
CA ASP A 52 -5.40 -6.18 -7.64
C ASP A 52 -5.57 -6.43 -9.17
N ASP A 53 -4.97 -5.58 -10.01
CA ASP A 53 -4.95 -5.72 -11.47
C ASP A 53 -4.03 -6.85 -11.97
N LEU A 54 -3.09 -7.32 -11.14
CA LEU A 54 -2.03 -8.25 -11.54
C LEU A 54 -2.06 -9.52 -10.67
N PRO A 55 -1.96 -10.72 -11.28
CA PRO A 55 -1.91 -11.97 -10.52
C PRO A 55 -0.56 -12.21 -9.84
N GLU A 56 0.48 -11.46 -10.20
CA GLU A 56 1.84 -11.63 -9.71
C GLU A 56 2.22 -10.50 -8.74
N SER A 57 3.12 -10.81 -7.79
CA SER A 57 3.63 -9.81 -6.85
C SER A 57 4.46 -8.76 -7.57
N ILE A 58 4.21 -7.49 -7.28
CA ILE A 58 4.94 -6.35 -7.86
C ILE A 58 6.26 -6.06 -7.13
N ALA A 59 6.39 -6.51 -5.88
CA ALA A 59 7.63 -6.45 -5.11
C ALA A 59 7.63 -7.43 -3.93
N GLN A 60 8.82 -7.68 -3.38
CA GLN A 60 8.99 -8.48 -2.16
C GLN A 60 10.06 -7.87 -1.24
N THR A 61 9.90 -8.05 0.07
CA THR A 61 10.94 -7.69 1.03
C THR A 61 12.09 -8.69 1.08
N GLU A 62 13.16 -8.29 1.74
CA GLU A 62 14.12 -9.24 2.31
C GLU A 62 13.46 -10.20 3.32
N GLU A 63 14.14 -11.33 3.57
CA GLU A 63 13.69 -12.34 4.52
C GLU A 63 14.05 -11.98 5.97
N TYR A 64 13.12 -12.26 6.88
CA TYR A 64 13.21 -11.99 8.30
C TYR A 64 13.02 -13.27 9.13
N PRO A 65 13.96 -13.64 10.04
CA PRO A 65 13.76 -14.78 10.93
C PRO A 65 12.62 -14.53 11.93
N SER A 66 11.62 -15.43 11.98
CA SER A 66 10.44 -15.28 12.86
C SER A 66 10.77 -15.30 14.36
N THR A 67 11.96 -15.76 14.74
CA THR A 67 12.47 -15.79 16.12
C THR A 67 13.02 -14.46 16.62
N LEU A 68 13.22 -13.48 15.73
CA LEU A 68 13.69 -12.15 16.12
C LEU A 68 12.55 -11.28 16.68
N PRO A 69 12.88 -10.23 17.45
CA PRO A 69 11.87 -9.31 18.00
C PRO A 69 11.30 -8.35 16.95
N LEU A 70 10.03 -7.99 17.13
CA LEU A 70 9.30 -6.96 16.39
C LEU A 70 9.31 -5.60 17.14
N PRO A 71 9.08 -4.46 16.47
CA PRO A 71 8.84 -4.32 15.03
C PRO A 71 10.12 -4.48 14.21
N ALA A 72 9.98 -4.95 12.97
CA ALA A 72 11.10 -5.16 12.05
C ALA A 72 10.91 -4.37 10.76
N THR A 73 11.87 -3.50 10.42
CA THR A 73 11.89 -2.77 9.15
C THR A 73 12.59 -3.61 8.10
N LEU A 74 11.89 -3.89 7.01
CA LEU A 74 12.34 -4.72 5.90
C LEU A 74 12.37 -3.90 4.63
N LYS A 75 13.45 -4.02 3.85
CA LYS A 75 13.58 -3.33 2.58
C LYS A 75 12.78 -4.04 1.49
N MET A 76 12.03 -3.27 0.70
CA MET A 76 11.27 -3.73 -0.46
C MET A 76 12.13 -3.73 -1.73
N TYR A 77 12.05 -4.79 -2.54
CA TYR A 77 12.72 -4.89 -3.84
C TYR A 77 11.85 -5.58 -4.91
N PRO A 78 11.69 -4.98 -6.11
CA PRO A 78 12.03 -3.58 -6.43
C PRO A 78 11.26 -2.60 -5.54
N SER A 79 11.53 -1.29 -5.63
CA SER A 79 10.70 -0.27 -4.97
C SER A 79 9.50 0.01 -5.88
N PRO A 80 8.30 -0.57 -5.63
CA PRO A 80 7.21 -0.45 -6.57
C PRO A 80 6.65 0.98 -6.56
N SER A 81 6.31 1.47 -7.75
CA SER A 81 5.53 2.68 -7.96
C SER A 81 4.04 2.37 -7.81
N MET A 82 3.35 3.09 -6.96
CA MET A 82 1.96 2.81 -6.58
C MET A 82 1.12 4.08 -6.70
N ASN A 83 0.02 4.03 -7.46
CA ASN A 83 -0.98 5.10 -7.47
C ASN A 83 -2.05 4.74 -6.44
N LEU A 84 -1.81 5.12 -5.18
CA LEU A 84 -2.65 4.70 -4.06
C LEU A 84 -4.07 5.30 -4.10
N TYR A 85 -4.30 6.40 -4.82
CA TYR A 85 -5.63 7.01 -4.92
C TYR A 85 -6.48 6.47 -6.08
N GLY A 86 -5.83 5.93 -7.12
CA GLY A 86 -6.50 5.43 -8.32
C GLY A 86 -6.58 3.90 -8.41
N LYS A 87 -5.86 3.17 -7.54
CA LYS A 87 -5.74 1.71 -7.62
C LYS A 87 -5.69 1.06 -6.24
N ASN A 88 -6.21 -0.16 -6.19
CA ASN A 88 -6.14 -1.01 -5.01
C ASN A 88 -4.85 -1.83 -5.01
N TYR A 89 -4.26 -1.90 -3.82
CA TYR A 89 -3.06 -2.67 -3.55
C TYR A 89 -3.23 -3.40 -2.23
N HIS A 90 -2.48 -4.46 -2.05
CA HIS A 90 -2.43 -5.18 -0.78
C HIS A 90 -1.05 -5.73 -0.52
N LEU A 91 -0.73 -5.92 0.76
CA LEU A 91 0.48 -6.55 1.24
C LEU A 91 0.14 -7.91 1.84
N GLU A 92 0.95 -8.91 1.56
CA GLU A 92 0.78 -10.25 2.13
C GLU A 92 2.02 -10.66 2.91
N LEU A 93 1.83 -11.19 4.12
CA LEU A 93 2.86 -11.85 4.90
C LEU A 93 2.95 -13.32 4.47
N TRP A 94 4.16 -13.77 4.19
CA TRP A 94 4.46 -15.13 3.78
C TRP A 94 5.57 -15.73 4.66
N GLY A 95 5.46 -17.03 4.91
CA GLY A 95 6.46 -17.84 5.57
C GLY A 95 7.07 -18.86 4.61
N GLY A 96 8.38 -19.08 4.70
CA GLY A 96 9.08 -20.08 3.88
C GLY A 96 8.58 -21.52 4.08
N ILE A 97 7.94 -21.81 5.22
CA ILE A 97 7.34 -23.12 5.53
C ILE A 97 5.82 -23.05 5.46
N SER A 98 5.23 -22.04 6.11
CA SER A 98 3.77 -21.92 6.24
C SER A 98 3.08 -21.43 4.97
N GLY A 99 3.80 -20.84 4.02
CA GLY A 99 3.21 -20.20 2.85
C GLY A 99 2.54 -18.88 3.23
N TYR A 100 1.40 -18.57 2.61
CA TYR A 100 0.61 -17.39 2.92
C TYR A 100 0.14 -17.40 4.39
N ILE A 101 0.35 -16.29 5.10
CA ILE A 101 0.00 -16.13 6.52
C ILE A 101 -1.14 -15.12 6.71
N GLY A 102 -1.09 -13.98 6.01
CA GLY A 102 -2.09 -12.92 6.16
C GLY A 102 -1.94 -11.82 5.13
N ARG A 103 -2.98 -10.99 4.98
CA ARG A 103 -3.09 -9.93 3.98
C ARG A 103 -3.61 -8.64 4.60
N CYS A 104 -2.99 -7.52 4.28
CA CYS A 104 -3.46 -6.18 4.61
C CYS A 104 -3.77 -5.42 3.31
N ASP A 105 -5.02 -4.97 3.17
CA ASP A 105 -5.43 -4.13 2.04
C ASP A 105 -5.04 -2.67 2.31
N ILE A 106 -4.46 -2.02 1.30
CA ILE A 106 -4.07 -0.61 1.40
C ILE A 106 -5.30 0.22 1.07
N ASP A 107 -5.93 0.79 2.10
CA ASP A 107 -7.07 1.69 1.98
C ASP A 107 -6.66 3.13 2.33
N MET A 108 -6.79 4.03 1.35
CA MET A 108 -6.48 5.45 1.50
C MET A 108 -7.59 6.25 2.20
N ASP A 109 -8.75 5.67 2.50
CA ASP A 109 -9.76 6.33 3.33
C ASP A 109 -9.52 6.04 4.83
N ASP A 110 -8.97 4.87 5.15
CA ASP A 110 -8.76 4.39 6.52
C ASP A 110 -7.31 4.50 7.03
N TYR A 111 -6.38 4.97 6.21
CA TYR A 111 -4.98 5.09 6.61
C TYR A 111 -4.71 6.25 7.59
N LYS A 112 -3.75 6.02 8.49
CA LYS A 112 -3.19 7.05 9.36
C LYS A 112 -1.76 7.39 8.94
N ILE A 113 -1.52 8.65 8.57
CA ILE A 113 -0.17 9.18 8.39
C ILE A 113 0.44 9.45 9.77
N VAL A 114 1.48 8.70 10.12
CA VAL A 114 2.32 8.96 11.30
C VAL A 114 3.60 9.63 10.85
N PHE A 115 3.91 10.83 11.34
CA PHE A 115 5.12 11.55 10.92
C PHE A 115 6.38 11.04 11.63
N PRO A 116 7.50 10.86 10.90
CA PRO A 116 7.69 11.07 9.45
C PRO A 116 7.05 9.94 8.60
N ILE A 117 6.24 10.32 7.60
CA ILE A 117 5.37 9.52 6.69
C ILE A 117 5.52 7.98 6.79
N ASP A 118 4.92 7.41 7.84
CA ASP A 118 4.63 6.00 8.04
C ASP A 118 3.11 5.81 7.82
N MET A 119 2.71 4.90 6.95
CA MET A 119 1.30 4.52 6.72
C MET A 119 1.03 3.17 7.38
N GLU A 120 0.23 3.15 8.45
CA GLU A 120 -0.13 1.91 9.16
C GLU A 120 -1.37 1.27 8.53
N ILE A 121 -1.32 -0.04 8.32
CA ILE A 121 -2.40 -0.87 7.78
C ILE A 121 -2.48 -2.13 8.63
N GLU A 122 -3.68 -2.39 9.15
CA GLU A 122 -3.91 -3.41 10.16
C GLU A 122 -5.15 -4.24 9.84
N ASN A 123 -5.08 -5.52 10.18
CA ASN A 123 -6.24 -6.38 10.40
C ASN A 123 -6.07 -7.17 11.71
N ASP A 124 -7.05 -7.99 12.08
CA ASP A 124 -7.06 -8.79 13.32
C ASP A 124 -5.82 -9.68 13.56
N SER A 125 -5.01 -9.93 12.53
CA SER A 125 -3.93 -10.95 12.53
C SER A 125 -2.57 -10.43 12.06
N LEU A 126 -2.50 -9.22 11.51
CA LEU A 126 -1.33 -8.65 10.86
C LEU A 126 -1.39 -7.12 10.92
N SER A 127 -0.32 -6.52 11.43
CA SER A 127 -0.13 -5.07 11.45
C SER A 127 1.18 -4.71 10.76
N ILE A 128 1.09 -3.82 9.77
CA ILE A 128 2.19 -3.43 8.89
C ILE A 128 2.20 -1.90 8.77
N SER A 129 3.40 -1.30 8.76
CA SER A 129 3.60 0.09 8.37
C SER A 129 4.40 0.19 7.06
N MET A 130 3.91 0.99 6.12
CA MET A 130 4.56 1.29 4.85
C MET A 130 5.34 2.60 4.93
N GLN A 131 6.53 2.62 4.34
CA GLN A 131 7.42 3.77 4.30
C GLN A 131 7.93 4.00 2.89
N GLY A 132 7.80 5.22 2.40
CA GLY A 132 8.14 5.55 1.02
C GLY A 132 8.25 7.05 0.77
N THR A 133 8.34 7.42 -0.51
CA THR A 133 8.40 8.81 -0.94
C THR A 133 7.33 9.07 -1.99
N TRP A 134 6.73 10.26 -1.94
CA TRP A 134 5.84 10.77 -2.99
C TRP A 134 6.66 11.55 -4.00
N ASP A 135 6.41 11.30 -5.28
CA ASP A 135 6.90 12.08 -6.41
C ASP A 135 5.82 13.03 -6.92
#